data_AF-Q9LW92-F1
#
_entry.id   AF-Q9LW92-F1
#
_cell.length_a   1.000
_cell.length_b   1.000
_cell.length_c   1.000
_cell.angle_alpha   90.00
_cell.angle_beta   90.00
_cell.angle_gamma   90.00
#
_symmetry.space_group_name_H-M   'P 1'
#
loop_
_entity.id
_entity.type
_entity.pdbx_description
1 polymer ?
#
loop_
_entity_poly.entity_id
_entity_poly.type
_entity_poly.pdbx_seq_one_letter_code
_entity_poly.pdbx_strand_id
1 'polypeptide(L)' 'CDPDVAYMVCPSTRQKITKPCVNCCSPKKGCKLFRSNGSVKCTGT' A
#
# COMPACT_ATOMS: atom_id res chain seq x y z
N CYS A 1 8.59 6.69 -6.01
CA CYS A 1 7.39 5.82 -5.91
C CYS A 1 7.81 4.39 -6.18
N ASP A 2 7.22 3.39 -5.53
CA ASP A 2 7.51 2.00 -5.82
C ASP A 2 6.64 1.51 -7.00
N PRO A 3 7.22 1.14 -8.15
CA PRO A 3 6.46 0.77 -9.34
C PRO A 3 5.68 -0.54 -9.19
N ASP A 4 6.05 -1.40 -8.23
CA ASP A 4 5.30 -2.63 -7.99
C ASP A 4 4.03 -2.40 -7.15
N VAL A 5 3.85 -1.22 -6.58
CA VAL A 5 2.66 -0.89 -5.78
C VAL A 5 1.54 -0.42 -6.69
N ALA A 6 0.51 -1.24 -6.81
CA ALA A 6 -0.69 -0.90 -7.59
C ALA A 6 -1.73 -0.16 -6.75
N TYR A 7 -1.89 -0.51 -5.48
CA TYR A 7 -2.81 0.16 -4.57
C TYR A 7 -2.42 -0.05 -3.11
N MET A 8 -2.91 0.82 -2.23
CA MET A 8 -2.75 0.72 -0.78
C MET A 8 -4.12 0.64 -0.11
N VAL A 9 -4.22 -0.12 0.97
CA VAL A 9 -5.39 -0.15 1.85
C VAL A 9 -4.95 0.13 3.27
N CYS A 10 -5.52 1.15 3.89
CA CYS A 10 -5.25 1.50 5.28
C CYS A 10 -6.44 1.08 6.17
N PRO A 11 -6.21 0.41 7.31
CA PRO A 11 -7.27 -0.05 8.20
C PRO A 11 -8.05 1.12 8.82
N SER A 12 -7.39 2.26 9.04
CA SER A 12 -7.98 3.45 9.65
C SER A 12 -9.08 4.09 8.80
N THR A 13 -8.95 4.03 7.48
CA THR A 13 -9.91 4.65 6.54
C THR A 13 -10.68 3.63 5.71
N ARG A 14 -10.24 2.36 5.70
CA ARG A 14 -10.72 1.30 4.79
C ARG A 14 -10.76 1.72 3.32
N GLN A 15 -10.06 2.79 2.95
CA GLN A 15 -10.01 3.29 1.58
C GLN A 15 -8.93 2.57 0.78
N LYS A 16 -9.26 2.23 -0.46
CA LYS A 16 -8.32 1.73 -1.46
C LYS A 16 -7.79 2.92 -2.26
N ILE A 17 -6.52 3.26 -2.05
CA ILE A 17 -5.84 4.30 -2.82
C ILE A 17 -5.15 3.62 -3.99
N THR A 18 -5.58 3.89 -5.22
CA THR A 18 -4.99 3.33 -6.45
C THR A 18 -3.81 4.15 -6.93
N LYS A 19 -2.76 3.47 -7.39
CA LYS A 19 -1.46 4.04 -7.81
C LYS A 19 -0.87 5.04 -6.82
N PRO A 20 -0.80 4.72 -5.51
CA PRO A 20 -0.20 5.62 -4.54
C PRO A 20 1.31 5.72 -4.81
N CYS A 21 1.84 6.94 -4.81
CA CYS A 21 3.29 7.13 -4.83
C CYS A 21 3.87 6.91 -3.44
N VAL A 22 4.03 5.64 -3.07
CA VAL A 22 4.55 5.21 -1.77
C VAL A 22 5.52 4.05 -1.97
N ASN A 23 6.32 3.76 -0.95
CA ASN A 23 7.18 2.58 -0.86
C ASN A 23 6.91 1.87 0.47
N CYS A 24 7.59 0.76 0.76
CA CYS A 24 7.40 0.02 2.02
C CYS A 24 7.86 0.73 3.30
N CYS A 25 8.68 1.78 3.21
CA CYS A 25 9.11 2.59 4.36
C CYS A 25 8.24 3.83 4.61
N SER A 26 7.44 4.25 3.62
CA SER A 26 6.53 5.39 3.73
C SER A 26 5.09 5.11 4.23
N PRO A 27 4.53 3.88 4.28
CA PRO A 27 3.13 3.71 4.62
C PRO A 27 2.92 3.96 6.11
N LYS A 28 1.79 4.58 6.47
CA LYS A 28 1.40 4.69 7.88
C LYS A 28 1.20 3.30 8.49
N LYS A 29 1.45 3.18 9.80
CA LYS A 29 1.28 1.94 10.56
C LYS A 29 -0.08 1.29 10.27
N GLY A 30 -0.05 0.02 9.88
CA GLY A 30 -1.20 -0.78 9.50
C GLY A 30 -1.61 -0.70 8.03
N CYS A 31 -1.11 0.27 7.24
CA CYS A 31 -1.42 0.35 5.81
C CYS A 31 -0.73 -0.76 5.02
N LYS A 32 -1.51 -1.52 4.25
CA LYS A 32 -1.04 -2.59 3.39
C LYS A 32 -0.88 -2.10 1.96
N LEU A 33 0.29 -2.33 1.39
CA LEU A 33 0.58 -2.10 -0.01
C LEU A 33 0.36 -3.38 -0.79
N PHE A 34 -0.29 -3.26 -1.94
CA PHE A 34 -0.64 -4.38 -2.80
C PHE A 34 -0.05 -4.19 -4.19
N ARG A 35 0.40 -5.30 -4.77
CA ARG A 35 0.82 -5.35 -6.17
C ARG A 35 -0.38 -5.47 -7.09
N SER A 36 -0.14 -5.32 -8.39
CA SER A 36 -1.17 -5.44 -9.44
C SER A 36 -1.85 -6.81 -9.43
N ASN A 37 -1.16 -7.86 -8.99
CA ASN A 37 -1.70 -9.21 -8.85
C ASN A 37 -2.50 -9.44 -7.56
N GLY A 38 -2.68 -8.42 -6.71
CA GLY A 38 -3.40 -8.53 -5.44
C GLY A 38 -2.58 -9.09 -4.27
N SER A 39 -1.32 -9.48 -4.48
CA SER A 39 -0.42 -9.87 -3.40
C SER A 39 -0.03 -8.68 -2.53
N VAL A 40 0.07 -8.90 -1.21
CA VAL A 40 0.61 -7.88 -0.29
C VAL A 40 2.11 -7.74 -0.57
N LYS A 41 2.56 -6.52 -0.89
CA LYS A 41 3.98 -6.19 -1.00
C LYS A 41 4.61 -5.98 0.38
N CYS A 42 3.95 -5.18 1.21
CA CYS A 42 4.42 -4.85 2.55
C CYS A 42 3.30 -4.19 3.36
N THR A 43 3.45 -4.21 4.68
CA THR A 43 2.57 -3.51 5.61
C THR A 43 3.40 -2.45 6.31
N GLY A 44 2.95 -1.21 6.33
CA GLY A 44 3.59 -0.15 7.12
C GLY A 44 3.53 -0.54 8.59
N THR A 45 4.69 -0.55 9.24
CA THR A 45 4.85 -0.84 10.68
C THR A 45 5.07 0.42 11.48
#